data_AF-A0A7X8C384-F1
#
_entry.id   AF-A0A7X8C384-F1
#
_cell.length_a   1.000
_cell.length_b   1.000
_cell.length_c   1.000
_cell.angle_alpha   90.00
_cell.angle_beta   90.00
_cell.angle_gamma   90.00
#
_symmetry.space_group_name_H-M   'P 1'
#
loop_
_entity.id
_entity.type
_entity.pdbx_description
1 polymer ?
#
loop_
_entity_poly.entity_id
_entity_poly.type
_entity_poly.pdbx_seq_one_letter_code
_entity_poly.pdbx_strand_id
1 'polypeptide(L)' 'MSKEKNEAKLDKVSGSVKETVGKVTDNEKLQSEGVAEKVKGAVKEGIEDVKDTVEGIKEGLSDKEDK' A
#
# COMPACT_ATOMS: atom_id res chain seq x y z
N MET A 1 8.35 -10.28 -4.00
CA MET A 1 7.94 -9.49 -5.18
C MET A 1 6.51 -9.76 -5.69
N SER A 2 6.04 -11.01 -5.88
CA SER A 2 4.73 -11.24 -6.53
C SER A 2 3.49 -11.20 -5.60
N LYS A 3 3.64 -11.28 -4.27
CA LYS A 3 2.51 -11.30 -3.31
C LYS A 3 2.14 -9.90 -2.79
N GLU A 4 3.13 -9.13 -2.34
CA GLU A 4 2.94 -7.74 -1.85
C GLU A 4 2.16 -6.84 -2.82
N LYS A 5 2.56 -6.83 -4.10
CA LYS A 5 1.93 -5.96 -5.12
C LYS A 5 0.48 -6.35 -5.41
N ASN A 6 0.13 -7.62 -5.24
CA ASN A 6 -1.23 -8.10 -5.46
C ASN A 6 -2.12 -7.81 -4.24
N GLU A 7 -1.58 -7.94 -3.04
CA GLU A 7 -2.26 -7.55 -1.80
C GLU A 7 -2.55 -6.06 -1.75
N ALA A 8 -1.59 -5.19 -2.11
CA ALA A 8 -1.82 -3.74 -2.15
C ALA A 8 -2.93 -3.33 -3.15
N LYS A 9 -3.00 -4.01 -4.30
CA LYS A 9 -4.08 -3.78 -5.28
C LYS A 9 -5.43 -4.32 -4.80
N LEU A 10 -5.43 -5.49 -4.16
CA LEU A 10 -6.63 -6.08 -3.57
C LEU A 10 -7.18 -5.22 -2.43
N ASP A 11 -6.33 -4.66 -1.58
CA ASP A 11 -6.70 -3.78 -0.46
C ASP A 11 -7.32 -2.47 -0.99
N LYS A 12 -6.74 -1.87 -2.04
CA LYS A 12 -7.32 -0.72 -2.75
C LYS A 12 -8.70 -1.02 -3.35
N VAL A 13 -8.86 -2.20 -3.94
CA VAL A 13 -10.14 -2.66 -4.52
C VAL A 13 -11.17 -2.89 -3.42
N SER A 14 -10.83 -3.68 -2.39
CA SER A 14 -11.70 -3.96 -1.24
C SER A 14 -12.10 -2.68 -0.52
N GLY A 15 -11.17 -1.76 -0.26
CA GLY A 15 -11.47 -0.48 0.36
C GLY A 15 -12.42 0.38 -0.47
N SER A 16 -12.26 0.39 -1.80
CA SER A 16 -13.18 1.10 -2.71
C SER A 16 -14.57 0.47 -2.74
N VAL A 17 -14.64 -0.86 -2.69
CA VAL A 17 -15.91 -1.61 -2.63
C VAL A 17 -16.60 -1.36 -1.30
N LYS A 18 -15.91 -1.48 -0.16
CA LYS A 18 -16.46 -1.20 1.18
C LYS A 18 -16.95 0.25 1.29
N GLU A 19 -16.22 1.21 0.72
CA GLU A 19 -16.65 2.61 0.71
C GLU A 19 -17.92 2.82 -0.12
N THR A 20 -17.99 2.20 -1.30
CA THR A 20 -19.15 2.31 -2.20
C THR A 20 -20.38 1.62 -1.62
N VAL A 21 -20.21 0.39 -1.12
CA VAL A 21 -21.28 -0.38 -0.48
C VAL A 21 -21.73 0.32 0.82
N GLY A 22 -20.80 0.86 1.60
CA GLY A 22 -21.10 1.65 2.79
C GLY A 22 -21.94 2.88 2.47
N LYS A 23 -21.61 3.63 1.41
CA LYS A 23 -22.42 4.76 0.94
C LYS A 23 -23.79 4.35 0.42
N VAL A 24 -23.88 3.24 -0.32
CA VAL A 24 -25.16 2.77 -0.91
C VAL A 24 -26.11 2.19 0.13
N THR A 25 -25.58 1.50 1.14
CA THR A 25 -26.35 0.89 2.23
C THR A 25 -26.51 1.83 3.44
N ASP A 26 -25.98 3.05 3.41
CA ASP A 26 -25.97 3.99 4.54
C ASP A 26 -25.31 3.38 5.80
N ASN A 27 -24.25 2.60 5.59
CA ASN A 27 -23.47 1.95 6.64
C ASN A 27 -22.13 2.66 6.83
N GLU A 28 -22.13 3.59 7.79
CA GLU A 28 -20.99 4.45 8.15
C GLU A 28 -19.74 3.65 8.56
N LYS A 29 -19.93 2.45 9.13
CA LYS A 29 -18.84 1.56 9.53
C LYS A 29 -18.10 1.00 8.32
N LEU A 30 -18.83 0.52 7.30
CA LEU A 30 -18.22 0.02 6.06
C LEU A 30 -17.52 1.12 5.28
N GLN A 31 -18.11 2.32 5.24
CA GLN A 31 -17.47 3.48 4.62
C GLN A 31 -16.16 3.83 5.34
N SER A 32 -16.18 3.89 6.66
CA SER A 32 -15.00 4.22 7.48
C SER A 32 -13.90 3.17 7.36
N GLU A 33 -14.25 1.88 7.34
CA GLU A 33 -13.28 0.80 7.10
C GLU A 33 -12.62 0.93 5.72
N GLY A 34 -13.39 1.24 4.67
CA GLY A 34 -12.86 1.40 3.31
C GLY A 34 -11.92 2.59 3.15
N VAL A 35 -12.24 3.73 3.78
CA VAL A 35 -11.36 4.92 3.79
C VAL A 35 -10.11 4.67 4.62
N ALA A 36 -10.24 4.01 5.78
CA ALA A 36 -9.10 3.70 6.65
C ALA A 36 -8.11 2.72 5.99
N GLU A 37 -8.60 1.69 5.28
CA GLU A 37 -7.77 0.77 4.49
C GLU A 37 -6.99 1.52 3.40
N LYS A 38 -7.67 2.39 2.62
CA LYS A 38 -7.00 3.21 1.60
C LYS A 38 -5.88 4.09 2.18
N VAL A 39 -6.14 4.74 3.31
CA VAL A 39 -5.16 5.61 3.97
C VAL A 39 -3.99 4.78 4.51
N LYS A 40 -4.25 3.66 5.18
CA LYS A 40 -3.19 2.75 5.64
C LYS A 40 -2.37 2.20 4.49
N GLY A 41 -3.01 1.79 3.40
CA GLY A 41 -2.35 1.29 2.19
C GLY A 41 -1.45 2.35 1.55
N ALA A 42 -1.93 3.58 1.42
CA ALA A 42 -1.14 4.69 0.87
C ALA A 42 0.08 5.03 1.74
N VAL A 43 -0.06 4.99 3.06
CA VAL A 43 1.06 5.20 4.00
C VAL A 43 2.08 4.06 3.90
N LYS A 44 1.63 2.81 3.81
CA LYS A 44 2.51 1.65 3.65
C LYS A 44 3.27 1.70 2.33
N GLU A 45 2.58 1.94 1.20
CA GLU A 45 3.22 2.10 -0.11
C GLU A 45 4.27 3.22 -0.09
N GLY A 46 3.95 4.38 0.49
CA GLY A 46 4.90 5.50 0.55
C GLY A 46 6.15 5.21 1.40
N ILE A 47 6.03 4.41 2.46
CA ILE A 47 7.16 4.00 3.30
C ILE A 47 7.98 2.90 2.62
N GLU A 48 7.31 1.96 1.94
CA GLU A 48 7.97 0.90 1.16
C GLU A 48 8.75 1.49 0.00
N ASP A 49 8.20 2.42 -0.80
CA ASP A 49 8.91 3.08 -1.91
C ASP A 49 10.20 3.80 -1.43
N VAL A 50 10.14 4.46 -0.26
CA VAL A 50 11.30 5.12 0.34
C VAL A 50 12.32 4.10 0.85
N LYS A 51 11.88 3.03 1.52
CA LYS A 51 12.78 1.95 1.97
C LYS A 51 13.45 1.23 0.81
N ASP A 52 12.69 0.90 -0.24
CA ASP A 52 13.17 0.21 -1.44
C ASP A 52 14.20 1.07 -2.19
N THR A 53 13.93 2.38 -2.31
CA THR A 53 14.90 3.34 -2.86
C THR A 53 16.19 3.40 -2.03
N VAL A 54 16.07 3.45 -0.71
CA VAL A 54 17.23 3.52 0.19
C VAL A 54 18.02 2.21 0.20
N GLU A 55 17.36 1.06 0.24
CA GLU A 55 18.03 -0.24 0.14
C GLU A 55 18.68 -0.44 -1.23
N GLY A 56 18.03 -0.05 -2.32
CA GLY A 56 18.62 -0.08 -3.66
C GLY A 56 19.85 0.81 -3.81
N ILE A 57 19.87 1.99 -3.17
CA ILE A 57 21.05 2.86 -3.12
C ILE A 57 22.16 2.23 -2.24
N LYS A 58 21.80 1.61 -1.12
CA LYS A 58 22.76 0.96 -0.21
C LYS A 58 23.43 -0.25 -0.86
N GLU A 59 22.65 -1.07 -1.56
CA GLU A 59 23.14 -2.25 -2.29
C GLU A 59 23.98 -1.84 -3.50
N GLY A 60 23.59 -0.77 -4.21
CA GLY A 60 24.37 -0.19 -5.31
C GLY A 60 25.68 0.48 -4.89
N LEU A 61 25.81 0.91 -3.62
CA LEU A 61 27.08 1.40 -3.06
C LEU A 61 28.00 0.25 -2.63
N SER A 62 27.46 -0.80 -2.01
CA SER A 62 28.24 -1.97 -1.56
C SER A 62 28.90 -2.72 -2.72
N ASP A 63 28.30 -2.72 -3.92
CA ASP A 63 28.87 -3.38 -5.11
C ASP A 63 30.04 -2.59 -5.74
N LYS A 64 30.20 -1.31 -5.40
CA LYS A 64 31.19 -0.42 -6.03
C LYS A 64 32.50 -0.28 -5.26
N GLU A 65 32.59 -0.78 -4.03
CA GLU A 65 33.82 -0.75 -3.22
C GLU A 65 34.71 -2.00 -3.40
N ASP A 66 34.23 -3.03 -4.11
CA ASP A 66 34.99 -4.26 -4.42
C ASP A 66 35.39 -4.32 -5.91
N LYS A 67 36.09 -3.29 -6.42
CA LYS A 67 36.88 -3.38 -7.65
C LYS A 67 38.08 -2.44 -7.65
#